data_AF-A0A538GT40-F1
#
_entry.id   AF-A0A538GT40-F1
#
_cell.length_a   1.000
_cell.length_b   1.000
_cell.length_c   1.000
_cell.angle_alpha   90.00
_cell.angle_beta   90.00
_cell.angle_gamma   90.00
#
_symmetry.space_group_name_H-M   'P 1'
#
loop_
_entity.id
_entity.type
_entity.pdbx_description
1 polymer ?
#
loop_
_entity_poly.entity_id
_entity_poly.type
_entity_poly.pdbx_seq_one_letter_code
_entity_poly.pdbx_strand_id
1 'polypeptide(L)'
;MRSDLDPDLLLIESMLAPPPLDDARRSLDYWRGRGKTLPLYRRAARREASEMAARWEERVRAAELVRFETSPVGRLMTALGIPTDWLRWVRVGKRALLLLAWTLVPWRLKLFAGGLAAAGLLVALGSVTALLLVIAQLS
;
A
#
# COMPACT_ATOMS: atom_id res chain seq x y z
N MET A 1 -12.33 28.25 -44.70
CA MET A 1 -11.00 28.34 -44.10
C MET A 1 -10.93 27.30 -42.99
N ARG A 2 -10.30 26.15 -43.25
CA ARG A 2 -9.91 25.22 -42.18
C ARG A 2 -8.71 25.86 -41.51
N SER A 3 -8.89 26.33 -40.28
CA SER A 3 -7.78 26.63 -39.39
C SER A 3 -6.96 25.36 -39.26
N ASP A 4 -5.74 25.39 -39.77
CA ASP A 4 -4.71 24.43 -39.45
C ASP A 4 -4.56 24.51 -37.92
N LEU A 5 -5.06 23.51 -37.21
CA LEU A 5 -4.90 23.42 -35.76
C LEU A 5 -3.40 23.32 -35.54
N ASP A 6 -2.83 24.38 -34.96
CA ASP A 6 -1.41 24.47 -34.68
C ASP A 6 -0.95 23.18 -33.98
N PRO A 7 -0.05 22.38 -34.60
CA PRO A 7 0.36 21.09 -34.06
C PRO A 7 0.92 21.22 -32.64
N ASP A 8 1.48 22.38 -32.29
CA ASP A 8 1.98 22.66 -30.96
C ASP A 8 0.85 22.79 -29.94
N LEU A 9 -0.29 23.38 -30.31
CA LEU A 9 -1.48 23.44 -29.46
C LEU A 9 -2.08 22.05 -29.25
N LEU A 10 -2.15 21.22 -30.29
CA LEU A 10 -2.62 19.83 -30.17
C LEU A 10 -1.68 18.99 -29.28
N LEU A 11 -0.36 19.22 -29.38
CA LEU A 11 0.61 18.57 -28.53
C LEU A 11 0.44 18.98 -27.07
N ILE A 12 0.32 20.28 -26.80
CA ILE A 12 0.08 20.79 -25.44
C ILE A 12 -1.23 20.24 -24.87
N GLU A 13 -2.30 20.23 -25.65
CA GLU A 13 -3.57 19.65 -25.26
C GLU A 13 -3.44 18.15 -24.94
N SER A 14 -2.67 17.40 -25.74
CA SER A 14 -2.38 15.99 -25.47
C SER A 14 -1.50 15.77 -24.24
N MET A 15 -0.57 16.68 -23.93
CA MET A 15 0.30 16.62 -22.75
C MET A 15 -0.42 17.01 -21.45
N LEU A 16 -1.40 17.90 -21.56
CA LEU A 16 -2.24 18.34 -20.44
C LEU A 16 -3.43 17.40 -20.21
N ALA A 17 -3.82 16.64 -21.23
CA ALA A 17 -4.84 15.61 -21.09
C ALA A 17 -4.39 14.60 -20.01
N PRO A 18 -5.31 14.21 -19.11
CA PRO A 18 -4.99 13.18 -18.13
C PRO A 18 -4.54 11.92 -18.87
N PRO A 19 -3.41 11.29 -18.45
CA PRO A 19 -2.87 10.15 -19.15
C PRO A 19 -3.92 9.02 -19.23
N PRO A 20 -3.91 8.22 -20.32
CA PRO A 20 -4.81 7.09 -20.44
C PRO A 20 -4.76 6.21 -19.19
N LEU A 21 -5.91 5.71 -18.75
CA LEU A 21 -6.03 4.88 -17.54
C LEU A 21 -5.03 3.71 -17.55
N ASP A 22 -4.82 3.11 -18.71
CA ASP A 22 -3.89 1.99 -18.89
C ASP A 22 -2.43 2.40 -18.67
N ASP A 23 -2.04 3.61 -19.06
CA ASP A 23 -0.69 4.14 -18.82
C ASP A 23 -0.47 4.50 -17.35
N ALA A 24 -1.50 5.03 -16.69
CA ALA A 24 -1.48 5.28 -15.25
C ALA A 24 -1.36 3.96 -14.45
N ARG A 25 -2.05 2.90 -14.87
CA ARG A 25 -1.95 1.55 -14.30
C ARG A 25 -0.58 0.93 -14.50
N ARG A 26 -0.04 0.98 -15.72
CA ARG A 26 1.32 0.50 -16.03
C ARG A 26 2.37 1.23 -15.19
N SER A 27 2.23 2.55 -15.04
CA SER A 27 3.12 3.36 -14.21
C SER A 27 3.04 2.94 -12.73
N LEU A 28 1.83 2.72 -12.20
CA LEU A 28 1.62 2.24 -10.83
C LEU A 28 2.28 0.88 -10.60
N ASP A 29 2.09 -0.07 -11.53
CA ASP A 29 2.66 -1.41 -11.43
C ASP A 29 4.19 -1.38 -11.49
N TYR A 30 4.76 -0.55 -12.37
CA TYR A 30 6.20 -0.31 -12.44
C TYR A 30 6.76 0.18 -11.09
N TRP A 31 6.18 1.24 -10.51
CA TRP A 31 6.68 1.79 -9.25
C TRP A 31 6.51 0.83 -8.07
N ARG A 32 5.41 0.09 -8.01
CA ARG A 32 5.19 -0.98 -7.02
C ARG A 32 6.20 -2.12 -7.18
N GLY A 33 6.46 -2.55 -8.41
CA GLY A 33 7.47 -3.56 -8.73
C GLY A 33 8.87 -3.11 -8.30
N ARG A 34 9.27 -1.90 -8.70
CA ARG A 34 10.55 -1.29 -8.34
C ARG A 34 10.74 -1.17 -6.82
N GLY A 35 9.70 -0.75 -6.10
CA GLY A 35 9.75 -0.68 -4.63
C GLY A 35 9.99 -2.04 -3.96
N LYS A 36 9.49 -3.14 -4.55
CA LYS A 36 9.69 -4.50 -4.03
C LYS A 36 11.10 -5.04 -4.33
N THR A 37 11.66 -4.74 -5.49
CA THR A 37 12.97 -5.26 -5.92
C THR A 37 14.15 -4.48 -5.33
N LEU A 38 13.93 -3.25 -4.85
CA LEU A 38 14.99 -2.42 -4.28
C LEU A 38 15.56 -2.98 -2.95
N PRO A 39 16.89 -3.06 -2.79
CA PRO A 39 17.51 -3.46 -1.53
C PRO A 39 17.14 -2.57 -0.34
N LEU A 40 17.07 -3.14 0.87
CA LEU A 40 16.65 -2.43 2.10
C LEU A 40 17.53 -1.24 2.48
N TYR A 41 18.82 -1.27 2.12
CA TYR A 41 19.75 -0.19 2.40
C TYR A 41 19.49 1.06 1.53
N ARG A 42 18.79 0.92 0.39
CA ARG A 42 18.40 2.04 -0.48
C ARG A 42 17.08 2.69 -0.04
N ARG A 43 17.03 3.14 1.22
CA ARG A 43 15.82 3.70 1.83
C ARG A 43 15.22 4.89 1.05
N ALA A 44 16.07 5.78 0.54
CA ALA A 44 15.63 6.94 -0.25
C ALA A 44 14.88 6.52 -1.52
N ALA A 45 15.47 5.62 -2.32
CA ALA A 45 14.85 5.10 -3.54
C ALA A 45 13.54 4.32 -3.25
N ARG A 46 13.47 3.64 -2.10
CA ARG A 46 12.22 2.96 -1.67
C ARG A 46 11.13 3.97 -1.29
N ARG A 47 11.49 5.08 -0.63
CA ARG A 47 10.55 6.16 -0.32
C ARG A 47 10.03 6.80 -1.60
N GLU A 48 10.93 7.14 -2.52
CA GLU A 48 10.57 7.68 -3.84
C GLU A 48 9.62 6.75 -4.59
N ALA A 49 9.93 5.45 -4.65
CA ALA A 49 9.05 4.48 -5.29
C ALA A 49 7.66 4.40 -4.62
N SER A 50 7.60 4.51 -3.29
CA SER A 50 6.35 4.55 -2.54
C SER A 50 5.54 5.83 -2.79
N GLU A 51 6.20 6.98 -2.84
CA GLU A 51 5.59 8.29 -3.11
C GLU A 51 5.07 8.36 -4.54
N MET A 52 5.85 7.87 -5.51
CA MET A 52 5.43 7.75 -6.89
C MET A 52 4.23 6.80 -7.03
N ALA A 53 4.28 5.63 -6.38
CA ALA A 53 3.16 4.69 -6.38
C ALA A 53 1.89 5.31 -5.79
N ALA A 54 1.98 6.05 -4.68
CA ALA A 54 0.84 6.73 -4.07
C ALA A 54 0.23 7.78 -5.02
N ARG A 55 1.07 8.61 -5.66
CA ARG A 55 0.61 9.61 -6.64
C ARG A 55 -0.07 8.99 -7.86
N TRP A 56 0.48 7.91 -8.38
CA TRP A 56 -0.12 7.20 -9.52
C TRP A 56 -1.41 6.47 -9.12
N GLU A 57 -1.48 5.94 -7.91
CA GLU A 57 -2.69 5.33 -7.37
C GLU A 57 -3.83 6.33 -7.23
N GLU A 58 -3.56 7.55 -6.77
CA GLU A 58 -4.55 8.64 -6.74
C GLU A 58 -5.05 9.00 -8.15
N ARG A 59 -4.14 9.10 -9.14
CA ARG A 59 -4.52 9.37 -10.54
C ARG A 59 -5.34 8.25 -11.17
N VAL A 60 -4.96 6.99 -10.94
CA VAL A 60 -5.74 5.83 -11.41
C VAL A 60 -7.13 5.86 -10.80
N ARG A 61 -7.25 6.14 -9.50
CA ARG A 61 -8.55 6.26 -8.83
C ARG A 61 -9.40 7.38 -9.41
N ALA A 62 -8.82 8.56 -9.66
CA ALA A 62 -9.54 9.68 -10.28
C ALA A 62 -10.05 9.31 -11.68
N ALA A 63 -9.22 8.64 -12.49
CA ALA A 63 -9.61 8.18 -13.82
C ALA A 63 -10.67 7.05 -13.77
N GLU A 64 -10.59 6.15 -12.80
CA GLU A 64 -11.61 5.09 -12.59
C GLU A 64 -12.95 5.67 -12.15
N LEU A 65 -12.97 6.72 -11.33
CA LEU A 65 -14.20 7.42 -10.92
C LEU A 65 -14.92 8.05 -12.11
N VAL A 66 -14.21 8.82 -12.94
CA VAL A 66 -14.79 9.42 -14.16
C VAL A 66 -15.38 8.34 -15.07
N ARG A 67 -14.70 7.20 -15.22
CA ARG A 67 -15.20 6.07 -16.01
C ARG A 67 -16.40 5.39 -15.36
N PHE A 68 -16.43 5.27 -14.03
CA PHE A 68 -17.56 4.71 -13.29
C PHE A 68 -18.81 5.60 -13.37
N GLU A 69 -18.66 6.91 -13.27
CA GLU A 69 -19.76 7.89 -13.42
C GLU A 69 -20.34 7.87 -14.84
N THR A 70 -19.47 7.65 -15.84
CA THR A 70 -19.90 7.51 -17.24
C THR A 70 -20.59 6.15 -17.48
N SER A 71 -20.32 5.14 -16.66
CA SER A 71 -20.90 3.81 -16.77
C SER A 71 -22.37 3.79 -16.29
N PRO A 72 -23.27 3.06 -16.98
CA PRO A 72 -24.68 2.96 -16.59
C PRO A 72 -24.90 2.43 -15.17
N VAL A 73 -23.98 1.60 -14.65
CA VAL A 73 -24.02 1.10 -13.26
C VAL A 73 -23.72 2.20 -12.25
N GLY A 74 -22.75 3.09 -12.54
CA GLY A 74 -22.45 4.23 -11.67
C GLY A 74 -23.56 5.27 -11.67
N ARG A 75 -24.22 5.47 -12.82
CA ARG A 75 -25.42 6.30 -12.95
C ARG A 75 -26.60 5.73 -12.15
N LEU A 76 -26.76 4.40 -12.12
CA LEU A 76 -27.77 3.72 -11.29
C LEU A 76 -27.45 3.88 -9.79
N MET A 77 -26.18 3.74 -9.39
CA MET A 77 -25.74 3.87 -7.99
C MET A 77 -25.88 5.30 -7.46
N THR A 78 -25.57 6.31 -8.27
CA THR A 78 -25.81 7.74 -7.94
C THR A 78 -27.30 8.04 -7.86
N ALA A 79 -28.12 7.47 -8.75
CA ALA A 79 -29.59 7.57 -8.67
C ALA A 79 -30.17 6.91 -7.40
N LEU A 80 -29.51 5.87 -6.88
CA LEU A 80 -29.88 5.18 -5.64
C LEU A 80 -29.40 5.90 -4.36
N GLY A 81 -28.68 7.03 -4.48
CA GLY A 81 -28.25 7.83 -3.32
C GLY A 81 -27.24 7.14 -2.40
N ILE A 82 -26.58 6.07 -2.86
CA ILE A 82 -25.57 5.37 -2.07
C ILE A 82 -24.25 6.14 -2.23
N PRO A 83 -23.75 6.82 -1.19
CA PRO A 83 -22.49 7.53 -1.28
C PRO A 83 -21.37 6.52 -1.50
N THR A 84 -20.58 6.72 -2.56
CA THR A 84 -19.40 5.92 -2.91
C THR A 84 -18.37 5.88 -1.78
N ASP A 85 -18.43 6.83 -0.85
CA ASP A 85 -17.66 6.87 0.40
C ASP A 85 -18.00 5.75 1.40
N TRP A 86 -19.19 5.16 1.37
CA TRP A 86 -19.54 4.04 2.26
C TRP A 86 -18.79 2.76 1.86
N LEU A 87 -18.71 2.49 0.55
CA LEU A 87 -17.91 1.38 0.01
C LEU A 87 -16.41 1.56 0.30
N ARG A 88 -15.97 2.83 0.40
CA ARG A 88 -14.62 3.24 0.78
C ARG A 88 -14.26 2.85 2.21
N TRP A 89 -15.21 2.94 3.15
CA TRP A 89 -15.00 2.58 4.56
C TRP A 89 -14.95 1.07 4.78
N VAL A 90 -15.80 0.30 4.09
CA VAL A 90 -15.84 -1.17 4.20
C VAL A 90 -14.56 -1.83 3.65
N ARG A 91 -13.85 -1.17 2.71
CA ARG A 91 -12.63 -1.71 2.08
C ARG A 91 -11.34 -1.37 2.80
N VAL A 92 -11.39 -0.62 3.91
CA VAL A 92 -10.24 -0.39 4.80
C VAL A 92 -9.94 -1.71 5.52
N GLY A 93 -9.24 -2.59 4.81
CA GLY A 93 -8.97 -3.96 5.26
C GLY A 93 -8.22 -3.99 6.59
N LYS A 94 -8.40 -5.10 7.32
CA LYS A 94 -7.83 -5.41 8.65
C LYS A 94 -6.38 -4.93 8.88
N ARG A 95 -5.55 -4.80 7.83
CA ARG A 95 -4.19 -4.25 7.87
C ARG A 95 -4.09 -2.77 8.22
N ALA A 96 -5.00 -1.92 7.72
CA ALA A 96 -5.02 -0.50 8.08
C ALA A 96 -5.47 -0.31 9.52
N LEU A 97 -6.44 -1.12 9.98
CA LEU A 97 -6.81 -1.24 11.39
C LEU A 97 -5.64 -1.71 12.27
N LEU A 98 -4.88 -2.71 11.82
CA LEU A 98 -3.69 -3.20 12.53
C LEU A 98 -2.57 -2.16 12.58
N LEU A 99 -2.35 -1.39 11.51
CA LEU A 99 -1.35 -0.31 11.49
C LEU A 99 -1.79 0.84 12.40
N LEU A 100 -3.06 1.23 12.37
CA LEU A 100 -3.61 2.26 13.24
C LEU A 100 -3.54 1.81 14.71
N ALA A 101 -3.89 0.55 14.98
CA ALA A 101 -3.71 -0.07 16.28
C ALA A 101 -2.23 -0.03 16.70
N TRP A 102 -1.29 -0.41 15.83
CA TRP A 102 0.14 -0.41 16.12
C TRP A 102 0.73 0.99 16.35
N THR A 103 0.17 2.03 15.72
CA THR A 103 0.55 3.44 16.00
C THR A 103 -0.02 3.95 17.32
N LEU A 104 -1.17 3.42 17.75
CA LEU A 104 -1.81 3.74 19.02
C LEU A 104 -1.26 2.91 20.19
N VAL A 105 -0.53 1.81 19.92
CA VAL A 105 0.12 0.99 20.93
C VAL A 105 1.21 1.82 21.63
N PRO A 106 1.01 2.22 22.91
CA PRO A 106 1.96 3.04 23.64
C PRO A 106 3.26 2.26 23.84
N TRP A 107 4.39 2.96 23.80
CA TRP A 107 5.75 2.37 23.83
C TRP A 107 5.98 1.36 24.98
N ARG A 108 5.22 1.48 26.08
CA ARG A 108 5.22 0.55 27.21
C ARG A 108 4.86 -0.88 26.81
N LEU A 109 3.90 -1.07 25.90
CA LEU A 109 3.51 -2.40 25.39
C LEU A 109 4.56 -3.03 24.48
N LYS A 110 5.36 -2.22 23.77
CA LYS A 110 6.51 -2.71 22.98
C LYS A 110 7.60 -3.31 23.88
N LEU A 111 7.82 -2.74 25.07
CA LEU A 111 8.75 -3.29 26.07
C LEU A 111 8.26 -4.62 26.64
N PHE A 112 6.95 -4.76 26.91
CA PHE A 112 6.39 -6.02 27.38
C PHE A 112 6.49 -7.14 26.34
N ALA A 113 6.24 -6.86 25.06
CA ALA A 113 6.40 -7.85 23.99
C ALA A 113 7.87 -8.30 23.83
N GLY A 114 8.83 -7.35 23.92
CA GLY A 114 10.26 -7.67 23.92
C GLY A 114 10.68 -8.47 25.15
N GLY A 115 10.17 -8.12 26.33
CA GLY A 115 10.44 -8.82 27.58
C GLY A 115 9.89 -10.25 27.60
N LEU A 116 8.68 -10.47 27.08
CA LEU A 116 8.09 -11.81 27.01
C LEU A 116 8.84 -12.72 26.04
N ALA A 117 9.29 -12.18 24.91
CA ALA A 117 10.11 -12.91 23.95
C ALA A 117 11.48 -13.29 24.55
N ALA A 118 12.13 -12.37 25.27
CA ALA A 118 13.40 -12.64 25.96
C ALA A 118 13.24 -13.67 27.08
N ALA A 119 12.17 -13.59 27.87
CA ALA A 119 11.87 -14.56 28.92
C ALA A 119 11.59 -15.96 28.34
N GLY A 120 10.81 -16.06 27.26
CA GLY A 120 10.59 -17.33 26.57
C GLY A 120 11.89 -17.94 26.03
N LEU A 121 12.80 -17.11 25.52
CA LEU A 121 14.10 -17.56 25.01
C LEU A 121 15.01 -18.08 26.13
N LEU A 122 15.01 -17.42 27.30
CA LEU A 122 15.74 -17.88 28.49
C LEU A 122 15.18 -19.21 29.03
N VAL A 123 13.86 -19.37 29.07
CA VAL A 123 13.23 -20.63 29.48
C VAL A 123 13.56 -21.75 28.52
N ALA A 124 13.48 -21.50 27.21
CA ALA A 124 13.87 -22.48 26.19
C ALA A 124 15.35 -22.87 26.32
N LEU A 125 16.24 -21.90 26.52
CA LEU A 125 17.68 -22.14 26.70
C LEU A 125 17.95 -22.99 27.95
N GLY A 126 17.32 -22.64 29.09
CA GLY A 126 17.42 -23.40 30.33
C GLY A 126 16.85 -24.82 30.23
N SER A 127 15.77 -24.99 29.45
CA SER A 127 15.17 -26.31 29.21
C SER A 127 16.11 -27.21 28.41
N VAL A 128 16.77 -26.65 27.38
CA VAL A 128 17.73 -27.38 26.55
C VAL A 128 18.98 -27.76 27.33
N THR A 129 19.52 -26.85 28.17
CA THR A 129 20.68 -27.15 29.00
C THR A 129 20.37 -28.20 30.07
N ALA A 130 19.19 -28.12 30.71
CA ALA A 130 18.74 -29.14 31.65
C ALA A 130 18.60 -30.52 30.98
N LEU A 131 18.04 -30.58 29.77
CA LEU A 131 17.90 -31.82 29.01
C LEU A 131 19.27 -32.42 28.64
N LEU A 132 20.23 -31.59 28.22
CA LEU A 132 21.59 -32.04 27.91
C LEU A 132 22.32 -32.58 29.14
N LEU A 133 22.16 -31.97 30.31
CA LEU A 133 22.74 -32.46 31.57
C LEU A 133 22.17 -33.80 31.99
N VAL A 134 20.85 -34.01 31.83
CA VAL A 134 20.21 -35.30 32.13
C VAL A 134 20.73 -36.41 31.22
N ILE A 135 20.87 -36.12 29.91
CA ILE A 135 21.43 -37.08 28.94
C ILE A 135 22.87 -37.43 29.31
N ALA A 136 23.68 -36.45 29.69
CA ALA A 136 25.08 -36.66 30.08
C ALA A 136 25.25 -37.45 31.41
N GLN A 137 24.24 -37.47 32.28
CA GLN A 137 24.26 -38.30 33.50
C GLN A 137 23.78 -39.74 33.28
N LEU A 138 23.04 -39.98 32.20
CA LEU A 138 22.51 -41.31 31.84
C LEU A 138 23.46 -42.09 30.91
N SER A 139 24.49 -41.43 30.36
CA SER A 139 25.60 -42.02 29.59
C SER A 139 26.78 -42.35 30.49
#